data_AF-A0AA96N7C1-F1
#
_entry.id   AF-A0AA96N7C1-F1
#
_cell.length_a   1.000
_cell.length_b   1.000
_cell.length_c   1.000
_cell.angle_alpha   90.00
_cell.angle_beta   90.00
_cell.angle_gamma   90.00
#
_symmetry.space_group_name_H-M   'P 1'
#
loop_
_entity.id
_entity.type
_entity.pdbx_description
1 polymer ?
#
loop_
_entity_poly.entity_id
_entity_poly.type
_entity_poly.pdbx_seq_one_letter_code
_entity_poly.pdbx_strand_id
1 'polypeptide(L)'
;MCSRAENNIIRSNKEGGAFFNSAHGHTLYGNKISCNGGHLSKPYLSSEVLIRGGENSVISANDISQNAERGVYALDHVNGNETIHNTITDNGHIAIETNDGNGLVIKNTHVSGTHDAVIIHNSSSSVVSNNGSSVSSVPPAEEPVRLPIRLLRKRKKSRKNRST
;
A
#
# COMPACT_ATOMS: atom_id res chain seq x y z
N MET A 1 6.54 -6.76 22.28
CA MET A 1 6.18 -8.15 21.93
C MET A 1 5.93 -8.19 20.44
N CYS A 2 6.69 -8.98 19.67
CA CYS A 2 6.32 -9.26 18.28
C CYS A 2 5.25 -10.34 18.28
N SER A 3 4.08 -10.04 17.74
CA SER A 3 3.00 -11.01 17.56
C SER A 3 3.05 -11.54 16.13
N ARG A 4 3.16 -12.87 16.00
CA ARG A 4 3.40 -13.56 14.72
C ARG A 4 2.29 -14.58 14.46
N ALA A 5 1.80 -14.62 13.22
CA ALA A 5 0.92 -15.65 12.71
C ALA A 5 1.65 -16.37 11.57
N GLU A 6 1.96 -17.67 11.78
CA GLU A 6 2.82 -18.40 10.85
C GLU A 6 2.37 -19.83 10.56
N ASN A 7 2.68 -20.27 9.34
CA ASN A 7 2.47 -21.64 8.86
C ASN A 7 1.02 -22.15 8.99
N ASN A 8 0.04 -21.26 8.85
CA ASN A 8 -1.37 -21.60 8.87
C ASN A 8 -1.94 -21.84 7.46
N ILE A 9 -3.04 -22.58 7.40
CA ILE A 9 -3.90 -22.69 6.21
C ILE A 9 -5.21 -21.96 6.52
N ILE A 10 -5.45 -20.85 5.83
CA ILE A 10 -6.63 -19.99 6.03
C ILE A 10 -7.42 -19.95 4.73
N ARG A 11 -8.65 -20.47 4.73
CA ARG A 11 -9.42 -20.61 3.49
C ARG A 11 -10.92 -20.59 3.70
N SER A 12 -11.64 -20.24 2.63
CA SER A 12 -13.10 -20.33 2.55
C SER A 12 -13.85 -19.49 3.60
N ASN A 13 -13.23 -18.42 4.07
CA ASN A 13 -13.90 -17.42 4.89
C ASN A 13 -14.82 -16.57 4.03
N LYS A 14 -15.93 -16.13 4.63
CA LYS A 14 -16.86 -15.19 3.99
C LYS A 14 -16.17 -13.85 3.71
N GLU A 15 -15.36 -13.38 4.63
CA GLU A 15 -14.52 -12.19 4.51
C GLU A 15 -13.07 -12.61 4.27
N GLY A 16 -12.12 -11.69 4.39
CA GLY A 16 -10.70 -11.93 4.21
C GLY A 16 -10.10 -13.00 5.12
N GLY A 17 -8.89 -13.44 4.77
CA GLY A 17 -8.16 -14.44 5.54
C GLY A 17 -7.51 -13.87 6.80
N ALA A 18 -6.80 -12.74 6.67
CA ALA A 18 -6.11 -12.09 7.77
C ALA A 18 -6.42 -10.60 7.83
N PHE A 19 -6.71 -10.09 9.03
CA PHE A 19 -7.05 -8.68 9.24
C PHE A 19 -6.19 -8.04 10.32
N PHE A 20 -5.46 -7.00 9.92
CA PHE A 20 -4.58 -6.18 10.75
C PHE A 20 -5.24 -4.82 10.92
N ASN A 21 -5.99 -4.64 12.01
CA ASN A 21 -6.68 -3.38 12.28
C ASN A 21 -5.94 -2.59 13.36
N SER A 22 -5.40 -1.43 12.99
CA SER A 22 -4.59 -0.58 13.88
C SER A 22 -3.47 -1.37 14.57
N ALA A 23 -2.86 -2.29 13.81
CA ALA A 23 -1.88 -3.24 14.29
C ALA A 23 -0.46 -2.72 14.04
N HIS A 24 0.42 -2.82 15.03
CA HIS A 24 1.80 -2.32 14.93
C HIS A 24 2.83 -3.44 15.17
N GLY A 25 3.75 -3.65 14.23
CA GLY A 25 4.87 -4.58 14.41
C GLY A 25 4.49 -6.06 14.39
N HIS A 26 3.45 -6.43 13.64
CA HIS A 26 3.02 -7.83 13.50
C HIS A 26 3.65 -8.50 12.26
N THR A 27 3.74 -9.83 12.29
CA THR A 27 4.27 -10.59 11.16
C THR A 27 3.32 -11.71 10.74
N LEU A 28 3.00 -11.76 9.44
CA LEU A 28 2.32 -12.87 8.77
C LEU A 28 3.34 -13.62 7.93
N TYR A 29 3.69 -14.85 8.32
CA TYR A 29 4.80 -15.58 7.70
C TYR A 29 4.47 -17.01 7.28
N GLY A 30 4.80 -17.42 6.05
CA GLY A 30 4.74 -18.84 5.67
C GLY A 30 3.33 -19.41 5.60
N ASN A 31 2.28 -18.59 5.53
CA ASN A 31 0.90 -19.05 5.52
C ASN A 31 0.43 -19.35 4.09
N LYS A 32 -0.54 -20.27 3.97
CA LYS A 32 -1.35 -20.45 2.77
C LYS A 32 -2.73 -19.83 3.01
N ILE A 33 -3.07 -18.78 2.26
CA ILE A 33 -4.27 -17.98 2.44
C ILE A 33 -5.02 -17.96 1.10
N SER A 34 -6.17 -18.63 1.01
CA SER A 34 -6.80 -18.86 -0.29
C SER A 34 -8.31 -18.99 -0.27
N CYS A 35 -8.96 -18.57 -1.36
CA CYS A 35 -10.40 -18.71 -1.55
C CYS A 35 -11.22 -18.04 -0.44
N ASN A 36 -10.75 -16.92 0.09
CA ASN A 36 -11.52 -16.13 1.06
C ASN A 36 -12.35 -15.05 0.34
N GLY A 37 -13.01 -14.17 1.08
CA GLY A 37 -13.57 -12.93 0.54
C GLY A 37 -14.84 -13.05 -0.30
N GLY A 38 -15.69 -14.06 -0.08
CA GLY A 38 -16.99 -14.18 -0.76
C GLY A 38 -18.01 -13.03 -0.49
N HIS A 39 -17.68 -12.04 0.34
CA HIS A 39 -18.56 -10.94 0.74
C HIS A 39 -18.56 -9.74 -0.24
N LEU A 40 -19.08 -9.94 -1.45
CA LEU A 40 -19.04 -8.96 -2.56
C LEU A 40 -19.72 -7.60 -2.26
N SER A 41 -20.58 -7.50 -1.25
CA SER A 41 -21.21 -6.23 -0.85
C SER A 41 -20.28 -5.30 -0.08
N LYS A 42 -19.12 -5.80 0.40
CA LYS A 42 -18.07 -5.02 1.07
C LYS A 42 -16.70 -5.40 0.49
N PRO A 43 -16.38 -4.95 -0.74
CA PRO A 43 -15.19 -5.41 -1.48
C PRO A 43 -13.86 -5.24 -0.74
N TYR A 44 -13.76 -4.26 0.15
CA TYR A 44 -12.55 -4.07 0.97
C TYR A 44 -12.33 -5.21 1.98
N LEU A 45 -13.40 -5.78 2.55
CA LEU A 45 -13.33 -6.95 3.44
C LEU A 45 -13.06 -8.23 2.67
N SER A 46 -13.24 -8.22 1.35
CA SER A 46 -12.98 -9.34 0.46
C SER A 46 -11.52 -9.39 0.02
N SER A 47 -10.55 -9.06 0.87
CA SER A 47 -9.11 -9.14 0.59
C SER A 47 -8.48 -10.31 1.37
N GLU A 48 -7.54 -11.08 0.82
CA GLU A 48 -6.93 -12.18 1.58
C GLU A 48 -6.21 -11.68 2.83
N VAL A 49 -5.44 -10.60 2.66
CA VAL A 49 -4.81 -9.88 3.75
C VAL A 49 -5.23 -8.41 3.71
N LEU A 50 -5.85 -7.95 4.78
CA LEU A 50 -6.26 -6.55 4.95
C LEU A 50 -5.44 -5.90 6.06
N ILE A 51 -4.74 -4.81 5.75
CA ILE A 51 -4.08 -3.94 6.73
C ILE A 51 -4.81 -2.60 6.73
N ARG A 52 -5.36 -2.20 7.88
CA ARG A 52 -6.08 -0.94 8.05
C ARG A 52 -5.47 -0.12 9.19
N GLY A 53 -4.88 1.03 8.89
CA GLY A 53 -4.23 1.89 9.90
C GLY A 53 -3.12 1.22 10.70
N GLY A 54 -2.47 0.20 10.13
CA GLY A 54 -1.38 -0.52 10.76
C GLY A 54 -0.01 0.02 10.36
N GLU A 55 0.99 -0.18 11.22
CA GLU A 55 2.37 0.26 10.97
C GLU A 55 3.39 -0.84 11.18
N ASN A 56 4.48 -0.80 10.41
CA ASN A 56 5.66 -1.66 10.58
C ASN A 56 5.32 -3.16 10.63
N SER A 57 4.24 -3.59 9.98
CA SER A 57 3.87 -5.00 9.87
C SER A 57 4.49 -5.62 8.63
N VAL A 58 4.80 -6.91 8.72
CA VAL A 58 5.50 -7.66 7.67
C VAL A 58 4.65 -8.82 7.20
N ILE A 59 4.33 -8.85 5.92
CA ILE A 59 3.70 -9.97 5.22
C ILE A 59 4.79 -10.63 4.38
N SER A 60 5.24 -11.82 4.78
CA SER A 60 6.35 -12.47 4.09
C SER A 60 6.22 -13.97 3.87
N ALA A 61 6.71 -14.44 2.72
CA ALA A 61 6.75 -15.86 2.37
C ALA A 61 5.37 -16.56 2.42
N ASN A 62 4.28 -15.85 2.17
CA ASN A 62 2.94 -16.42 2.12
C ASN A 62 2.57 -16.81 0.68
N ASP A 63 1.74 -17.84 0.56
CA ASP A 63 1.02 -18.24 -0.66
C ASP A 63 -0.41 -17.70 -0.57
N ILE A 64 -0.73 -16.68 -1.38
CA ILE A 64 -1.97 -15.90 -1.32
C ILE A 64 -2.70 -16.05 -2.66
N SER A 65 -3.85 -16.72 -2.69
CA SER A 65 -4.43 -17.09 -3.98
C SER A 65 -5.95 -17.14 -4.06
N GLN A 66 -6.51 -16.98 -5.25
CA GLN A 66 -7.92 -17.32 -5.56
C GLN A 66 -8.97 -16.53 -4.76
N ASN A 67 -8.66 -15.31 -4.39
CA ASN A 67 -9.61 -14.43 -3.71
C ASN A 67 -10.56 -13.73 -4.67
N ALA A 68 -11.71 -13.31 -4.16
CA ALA A 68 -12.70 -12.60 -4.97
C ALA A 68 -12.21 -11.23 -5.48
N GLU A 69 -11.44 -10.48 -4.67
CA GLU A 69 -11.04 -9.11 -5.01
C GLU A 69 -9.51 -8.94 -5.00
N ARG A 70 -8.90 -8.87 -3.80
CA ARG A 70 -7.50 -8.45 -3.64
C ARG A 70 -6.64 -9.47 -2.93
N GLY A 71 -5.40 -9.69 -3.34
CA GLY A 71 -4.46 -10.47 -2.54
C GLY A 71 -4.15 -9.74 -1.21
N VAL A 72 -3.43 -8.63 -1.29
CA VAL A 72 -3.12 -7.78 -0.14
C VAL A 72 -3.75 -6.40 -0.35
N TYR A 73 -4.46 -5.90 0.65
CA TYR A 73 -4.98 -4.55 0.65
C TYR A 73 -4.51 -3.79 1.89
N ALA A 74 -3.79 -2.70 1.69
CA ALA A 74 -3.34 -1.82 2.74
C ALA A 74 -4.04 -0.45 2.61
N LEU A 75 -4.80 -0.03 3.62
CA LEU A 75 -5.58 1.21 3.56
C LEU A 75 -5.60 2.02 4.88
N ASP A 76 -6.04 3.27 4.78
CA ASP A 76 -6.30 4.19 5.89
C ASP A 76 -5.05 4.41 6.76
N HIS A 77 -4.07 5.19 6.29
CA HIS A 77 -2.88 5.60 7.04
C HIS A 77 -1.95 4.43 7.43
N VAL A 78 -1.61 3.58 6.47
CA VAL A 78 -0.65 2.48 6.66
C VAL A 78 0.78 2.95 6.50
N ASN A 79 1.65 2.79 7.50
CA ASN A 79 3.02 3.32 7.47
C ASN A 79 4.10 2.25 7.68
N GLY A 80 5.11 2.19 6.80
CA GLY A 80 6.29 1.33 7.00
C GLY A 80 6.01 -0.17 6.90
N ASN A 81 4.89 -0.59 6.31
CA ASN A 81 4.57 -2.02 6.17
C ASN A 81 5.32 -2.64 4.98
N GLU A 82 5.65 -3.92 5.12
CA GLU A 82 6.45 -4.65 4.14
C GLU A 82 5.71 -5.89 3.62
N THR A 83 5.69 -6.05 2.29
CA THR A 83 5.17 -7.23 1.60
C THR A 83 6.31 -7.88 0.80
N ILE A 84 6.93 -8.94 1.34
CA ILE A 84 8.21 -9.46 0.84
C ILE A 84 8.18 -10.97 0.59
N HIS A 85 8.68 -11.43 -0.55
CA HIS A 85 8.81 -12.87 -0.87
C HIS A 85 7.49 -13.65 -0.91
N ASN A 86 6.36 -12.99 -1.15
CA ASN A 86 5.08 -13.69 -1.27
C ASN A 86 4.88 -14.25 -2.67
N THR A 87 4.03 -15.26 -2.78
CA THR A 87 3.44 -15.72 -4.04
C THR A 87 1.98 -15.31 -4.02
N ILE A 88 1.54 -14.49 -4.98
CA ILE A 88 0.18 -13.94 -5.03
C ILE A 88 -0.43 -14.28 -6.39
N THR A 89 -1.38 -15.21 -6.44
CA THR A 89 -1.89 -15.72 -7.72
C THR A 89 -3.41 -15.76 -7.84
N ASP A 90 -3.94 -15.61 -9.05
CA ASP A 90 -5.34 -15.90 -9.38
C ASP A 90 -6.39 -15.15 -8.53
N ASN A 91 -6.04 -13.98 -8.01
CA ASN A 91 -6.98 -13.09 -7.31
C ASN A 91 -7.83 -12.31 -8.34
N GLY A 92 -9.11 -12.12 -8.02
CA GLY A 92 -10.12 -11.66 -8.97
C GLY A 92 -9.86 -10.28 -9.58
N HIS A 93 -9.22 -9.36 -8.85
CA HIS A 93 -8.99 -8.01 -9.33
C HIS A 93 -7.50 -7.60 -9.23
N ILE A 94 -6.97 -7.42 -8.02
CA ILE A 94 -5.65 -6.80 -7.82
C ILE A 94 -4.80 -7.66 -6.88
N ALA A 95 -3.54 -7.95 -7.22
CA ALA A 95 -2.68 -8.70 -6.31
C ALA A 95 -2.31 -7.89 -5.05
N ILE A 96 -1.82 -6.66 -5.22
CA ILE A 96 -1.53 -5.75 -4.09
C ILE A 96 -2.12 -4.38 -4.38
N GLU A 97 -3.04 -3.92 -3.54
CA GLU A 97 -3.49 -2.53 -3.57
C GLU A 97 -3.06 -1.82 -2.29
N THR A 98 -2.63 -0.57 -2.45
CA THR A 98 -2.47 0.36 -1.34
C THR A 98 -3.28 1.61 -1.60
N ASN A 99 -4.00 2.08 -0.58
CA ASN A 99 -4.64 3.37 -0.59
C ASN A 99 -4.30 4.16 0.68
N ASP A 100 -3.72 5.36 0.53
CA ASP A 100 -3.43 6.25 1.66
C ASP A 100 -2.42 5.64 2.66
N GLY A 101 -1.19 5.41 2.18
CA GLY A 101 -0.09 4.83 2.95
C GLY A 101 1.23 5.58 2.80
N ASN A 102 2.22 5.28 3.64
CA ASN A 102 3.57 5.83 3.53
C ASN A 102 4.62 4.75 3.76
N GLY A 103 5.74 4.82 3.04
CA GLY A 103 6.91 3.97 3.29
C GLY A 103 6.65 2.47 3.10
N LEU A 104 5.78 2.09 2.17
CA LEU A 104 5.50 0.68 1.90
C LEU A 104 6.58 0.05 1.06
N VAL A 105 7.00 -1.16 1.44
CA VAL A 105 8.02 -1.92 0.71
C VAL A 105 7.41 -3.17 0.13
N ILE A 106 7.35 -3.26 -1.19
CA ILE A 106 6.94 -4.47 -1.92
C ILE A 106 8.16 -5.03 -2.63
N LYS A 107 8.61 -6.22 -2.23
CA LYS A 107 9.87 -6.78 -2.74
C LYS A 107 9.79 -8.27 -3.01
N ASN A 108 10.38 -8.72 -4.12
CA ASN A 108 10.53 -10.14 -4.46
C ASN A 108 9.21 -10.92 -4.38
N THR A 109 8.08 -10.28 -4.65
CA THR A 109 6.77 -10.93 -4.65
C THR A 109 6.45 -11.42 -6.05
N HIS A 110 6.15 -12.71 -6.18
CA HIS A 110 5.69 -13.29 -7.44
C HIS A 110 4.19 -13.03 -7.59
N VAL A 111 3.79 -12.51 -8.75
CA VAL A 111 2.39 -12.18 -9.05
C VAL A 111 2.03 -12.77 -10.42
N SER A 112 0.90 -13.48 -10.50
CA SER A 112 0.37 -14.02 -11.75
C SER A 112 -1.14 -14.25 -11.69
N GLY A 113 -1.84 -14.25 -12.82
CA GLY A 113 -3.27 -14.59 -12.88
C GLY A 113 -4.22 -13.58 -12.21
N THR A 114 -3.72 -12.39 -11.86
CA THR A 114 -4.54 -11.24 -11.42
C THR A 114 -4.71 -10.25 -12.57
N HIS A 115 -5.80 -9.46 -12.58
CA HIS A 115 -5.99 -8.42 -13.60
C HIS A 115 -4.91 -7.35 -13.48
N ASP A 116 -4.71 -6.85 -12.27
CA ASP A 116 -3.64 -5.90 -11.93
C ASP A 116 -2.69 -6.50 -10.91
N ALA A 117 -1.39 -6.19 -11.03
CA ALA A 117 -0.38 -6.73 -10.12
C ALA A 117 -0.21 -5.89 -8.86
N VAL A 118 0.06 -4.59 -9.01
CA VAL A 118 0.28 -3.66 -7.92
C VAL A 118 -0.40 -2.35 -8.27
N ILE A 119 -1.14 -1.75 -7.35
CA ILE A 119 -1.73 -0.42 -7.47
C ILE A 119 -1.43 0.36 -6.19
N ILE A 120 -0.96 1.59 -6.33
CA ILE A 120 -0.61 2.47 -5.20
C ILE A 120 -1.32 3.81 -5.38
N HIS A 121 -2.20 4.14 -4.44
CA HIS A 121 -2.93 5.40 -4.38
C HIS A 121 -2.46 6.24 -3.18
N ASN A 122 -2.34 7.55 -3.40
CA ASN A 122 -2.11 8.55 -2.35
C ASN A 122 -0.98 8.18 -1.37
N SER A 123 0.09 7.55 -1.87
CA SER A 123 1.18 7.10 -1.03
C SER A 123 2.46 7.85 -1.30
N SER A 124 3.08 8.36 -0.25
CA SER A 124 4.41 8.95 -0.33
C SER A 124 5.48 7.88 -0.07
N SER A 125 6.59 7.95 -0.81
CA SER A 125 7.80 7.13 -0.57
C SER A 125 7.72 5.59 -0.67
N SER A 126 6.68 5.01 -1.28
CA SER A 126 6.60 3.54 -1.48
C SER A 126 7.65 3.01 -2.46
N VAL A 127 8.23 1.85 -2.14
CA VAL A 127 9.22 1.15 -2.95
C VAL A 127 8.63 -0.16 -3.48
N VAL A 128 8.68 -0.33 -4.80
CA VAL A 128 8.31 -1.59 -5.48
C VAL A 128 9.53 -2.09 -6.23
N SER A 129 10.02 -3.30 -5.91
CA SER A 129 11.25 -3.82 -6.54
C SER A 129 11.22 -5.34 -6.75
N ASN A 130 11.74 -5.78 -7.90
CA ASN A 130 11.98 -7.18 -8.23
C ASN A 130 10.75 -8.10 -8.08
N ASN A 131 9.58 -7.66 -8.53
CA ASN A 131 8.36 -8.47 -8.51
C ASN A 131 8.20 -9.19 -9.85
N GLY A 132 8.05 -10.52 -9.79
CA GLY A 132 8.33 -11.44 -10.90
C GLY A 132 7.46 -11.36 -12.16
N SER A 133 6.57 -10.38 -12.32
CA SER A 133 5.96 -9.93 -13.59
C SER A 133 5.12 -8.66 -13.38
N SER A 134 5.21 -7.73 -14.35
CA SER A 134 4.46 -6.46 -14.53
C SER A 134 4.06 -5.67 -13.29
N VAL A 135 4.84 -4.64 -12.91
CA VAL A 135 4.40 -3.60 -11.98
C VAL A 135 3.72 -2.47 -12.77
N SER A 136 2.44 -2.22 -12.51
CA SER A 136 1.75 -0.99 -12.93
C SER A 136 1.94 0.05 -11.83
N SER A 137 2.66 1.13 -12.09
CA SER A 137 2.79 2.24 -11.13
C SER A 137 2.00 3.44 -11.65
N VAL A 138 1.00 3.90 -10.89
CA VAL A 138 0.40 5.22 -11.10
C VAL A 138 1.33 6.24 -10.42
N PRO A 139 1.75 7.31 -11.10
CA PRO A 139 2.64 8.31 -10.50
C PRO A 139 1.99 8.95 -9.26
N PRO A 140 2.78 9.35 -8.24
CA PRO A 140 2.27 10.09 -7.11
C PRO A 140 1.62 11.40 -7.60
N ALA A 141 0.56 11.83 -6.93
CA ALA A 141 -0.12 13.09 -7.22
C ALA A 141 0.91 14.22 -7.34
N GLU A 142 0.85 14.98 -8.44
CA GLU A 142 1.75 16.10 -8.71
C GLU A 142 1.84 17.00 -7.48
N GLU A 143 3.06 17.21 -6.96
CA GLU A 143 3.28 18.23 -5.94
C GLU A 143 2.76 19.58 -6.46
N PRO A 144 2.01 20.35 -5.66
CA PRO A 144 1.56 21.67 -6.08
C PRO A 144 2.78 22.51 -6.46
N VAL A 145 2.80 22.97 -7.71
CA VAL A 145 3.85 23.81 -8.29
C VAL A 145 4.22 24.92 -7.29
N ARG A 146 5.39 24.81 -6.67
CA ARG A 146 5.98 25.91 -5.92
C ARG A 146 6.38 26.98 -6.92
N LEU A 147 5.48 27.95 -7.13
CA LEU A 147 5.82 29.17 -7.85
C LEU A 147 7.08 29.78 -7.21
N PRO A 148 8.09 30.17 -7.99
CA PRO A 148 9.27 30.81 -7.44
C PRO A 148 8.82 32.07 -6.70
N ILE A 149 9.23 32.18 -5.43
CA ILE A 149 9.04 33.37 -4.62
C ILE A 149 9.71 34.52 -5.37
N ARG A 150 8.92 35.34 -6.07
CA ARG A 150 9.38 36.63 -6.58
C ARG A 150 9.78 37.43 -5.35
N LEU A 151 11.09 37.57 -5.16
CA LEU A 151 11.70 38.51 -4.22
C LEU A 151 10.99 39.86 -4.34
N LEU A 152 10.12 40.17 -3.38
CA LEU A 152 9.58 41.50 -3.14
C LEU A 152 10.77 42.43 -2.83
N ARG A 153 11.39 43.00 -3.87
CA ARG A 153 12.32 44.12 -3.72
C ARG A 153 11.52 45.31 -3.18
N LYS A 154 11.54 45.46 -1.86
CA LYS A 154 11.20 46.71 -1.17
C LYS A 154 12.04 47.84 -1.75
N ARG A 155 11.47 48.69 -2.61
CA ARG A 155 12.05 50.02 -2.89
C ARG A 155 11.77 50.91 -1.67
N LYS A 156 12.76 51.03 -0.78
CA LYS A 156 12.82 52.10 0.22
C LYS A 156 13.03 53.45 -0.49
N LYS A 157 12.30 54.45 0.01
CA LYS A 157 12.25 55.86 -0.39
C LYS A 157 13.63 56.54 -0.47
N SER A 158 13.75 57.53 -1.36
CA SER A 158 14.58 58.72 -1.14
C SER A 158 13.80 59.97 -1.59
N ARG A 159 13.28 60.72 -0.61
CA ARG A 159 12.87 62.12 -0.77
C ARG A 159 14.13 62.95 -1.00
N LYS A 160 14.12 63.85 -1.98
CA LYS A 160 15.00 65.03 -1.96
C LYS A 160 14.21 66.26 -2.38
N ASN A 161 14.03 67.14 -1.41
CA ASN A 161 13.48 68.49 -1.53
C ASN A 161 14.32 69.33 -2.50
N ARG A 162 13.68 70.23 -3.25
CA ARG A 162 14.22 71.57 -3.50
C ARG A 162 13.10 72.54 -3.86
N SER A 163 12.83 73.42 -2.92
CA SER A 163 12.22 74.73 -3.06
C SER A 163 13.20 75.71 -3.67
N THR A 164 12.77 76.44 -4.70
CA THR A 164 12.85 77.90 -4.89
C THR A 164 12.04 78.21 -6.13
#